data_AF-A0A3T1B6L4-F1
#
_entry.id   AF-A0A3T1B6L4-F1
#
_cell.length_a   1.000
_cell.length_b   1.000
_cell.length_c   1.000
_cell.angle_alpha   90.00
_cell.angle_beta   90.00
_cell.angle_gamma   90.00
#
_symmetry.space_group_name_H-M   'P 1'
#
loop_
_entity.id
_entity.type
_entity.pdbx_description
1 polymer ?
#
loop_
_entity_poly.entity_id
_entity_poly.type
_entity_poly.pdbx_seq_one_letter_code
_entity_poly.pdbx_strand_id
1 'polypeptide(L)'
;MDPLDPRVYRQAVRVPPALAGMLPLPLAMAASIALLWGTGVAIWGATPQSASRDLAAWIGGAALVFLFAVPLASALTRLPRATGKEGAEYGIRGWFERRARVAQTQARRHLLDQADRRASWDVTDLAEPLTDGVKNLILRHSDASTASLDFVDARVRRVLRASDGTSVVSVVPQVIDAVINDWEKRSGARVHAGNVRKDAVDLVVALCAPHLALRFPWSRDAEATVFGNAEAAVSDRLMLRYGLHLSPVLPRLVMLLPDEQRRMLFTAAYRVRMFLHLAVAWALAGVWLTITALATAEPGMPSVTADVITTVVAILVGLTGLSVAAMSARTPVTAGPLQWSGLIGVWVAIAALARNAWPAALLICAAAAACLVFSVRSYRTATESVVRWGQTIEATVDLHRLDMIDALGWRRPRDAADERAIFTAMSTSYNVGLPAPGQRRWEPSGTPELPASAADPVVAGTFAELPGRLTESVRAGIRSGLREDLAPAVERSLRDSLRGPVLDNYDGHLSIALLDDGNVVPISDDGTASVRWGDTYELSVVIGPDSPDDGISAPLRLRGGRDTPQVTFEVTIESDVPDLRQATRTVDVPAGQPAAVTVALTPAAPGASTAWLWVRVAQRGHTMQSLELTLDGTGARR
;
A
#
# COMPACT_ATOMS: atom_id res chain seq x y z
N MET A 1 -14.10 -30.41 10.56
CA MET A 1 -13.69 -29.21 11.30
C MET A 1 -14.79 -28.17 11.19
N ASP A 2 -15.23 -27.63 12.31
CA ASP A 2 -16.28 -26.61 12.38
C ASP A 2 -15.65 -25.23 12.13
N PRO A 3 -15.98 -24.52 11.03
CA PRO A 3 -15.32 -23.26 10.65
C PRO A 3 -15.69 -22.06 11.54
N LEU A 4 -16.42 -22.28 12.64
CA LEU A 4 -16.92 -21.25 13.55
C LEU A 4 -16.13 -21.11 14.85
N ASP A 5 -14.97 -21.76 15.03
CA ASP A 5 -14.18 -21.61 16.27
C ASP A 5 -13.57 -20.18 16.40
N PRO A 6 -14.03 -19.36 17.37
CA PRO A 6 -13.53 -18.00 17.58
C PRO A 6 -12.06 -17.95 18.04
N ARG A 7 -11.48 -19.10 18.39
CA ARG A 7 -10.08 -19.22 18.83
C ARG A 7 -9.10 -19.12 17.66
N VAL A 8 -9.47 -19.59 16.47
CA VAL A 8 -8.65 -19.50 15.24
C VAL A 8 -8.53 -18.04 14.77
N TYR A 9 -9.58 -17.23 14.96
CA TYR A 9 -9.56 -15.81 14.57
C TYR A 9 -8.74 -14.90 15.51
N ARG A 10 -8.54 -15.29 16.77
CA ARG A 10 -7.68 -14.53 17.71
C ARG A 10 -6.18 -14.76 17.51
N GLN A 11 -5.78 -15.84 16.84
CA GLN A 11 -4.37 -16.11 16.55
C GLN A 11 -3.87 -15.39 15.28
N ALA A 12 -4.76 -15.08 14.32
CA ALA A 12 -4.42 -14.39 13.08
C ALA A 12 -4.16 -12.86 13.22
N VAL A 13 -4.30 -12.28 14.42
CA VAL A 13 -3.99 -10.86 14.72
C VAL A 13 -2.72 -10.75 15.59
N ARG A 14 -1.77 -11.67 15.42
CA ARG A 14 -0.42 -11.47 15.98
C ARG A 14 0.45 -10.73 14.96
N VAL A 15 0.87 -9.56 15.42
CA VAL A 15 1.76 -8.59 14.79
C VAL A 15 2.83 -9.27 13.91
N PRO A 16 2.94 -8.96 12.61
CA PRO A 16 3.90 -9.61 11.73
C PRO A 16 5.36 -9.29 12.13
N PRO A 17 6.32 -10.21 11.89
CA PRO A 17 7.75 -10.04 12.21
C PRO A 17 8.43 -8.88 11.48
N ALA A 18 7.74 -8.21 10.55
CA ALA A 18 8.15 -6.90 10.02
C ALA A 18 8.33 -5.82 11.10
N LEU A 19 7.72 -5.98 12.28
CA LEU A 19 7.90 -5.08 13.43
C LEU A 19 9.17 -5.37 14.26
N ALA A 20 9.79 -6.56 14.16
CA ALA A 20 11.07 -6.83 14.81
C ALA A 20 12.24 -6.07 14.14
N GLY A 21 12.16 -5.87 12.81
CA GLY A 21 13.06 -4.95 12.09
C GLY A 21 12.78 -3.47 12.36
N MET A 22 11.64 -3.14 12.98
CA MET A 22 11.27 -1.78 13.39
C MET A 22 11.66 -1.49 14.84
N LEU A 23 11.95 -2.48 15.69
CA LEU A 23 12.32 -2.30 17.10
C LEU A 23 13.43 -1.26 17.37
N PRO A 24 14.46 -1.09 16.50
CA PRO A 24 15.47 -0.05 16.70
C PRO A 24 14.90 1.36 16.69
N LEU A 25 13.80 1.61 15.98
CA LEU A 25 13.24 2.96 15.82
C LEU A 25 12.47 3.42 17.07
N PRO A 26 11.49 2.66 17.62
CA PRO A 26 10.86 2.99 18.90
C PRO A 26 11.85 3.01 20.05
N LEU A 27 12.87 2.13 20.05
CA LEU A 27 13.92 2.15 21.06
C LEU A 27 14.83 3.37 20.93
N ALA A 28 15.24 3.75 19.70
CA ALA A 28 15.99 4.99 19.47
C ALA A 28 15.14 6.21 19.82
N MET A 29 13.84 6.19 19.53
CA MET A 29 12.90 7.27 19.87
C MET A 29 12.68 7.35 21.39
N ALA A 30 12.49 6.21 22.07
CA ALA A 30 12.36 6.13 23.53
C ALA A 30 13.67 6.52 24.24
N ALA A 31 14.82 6.11 23.72
CA ALA A 31 16.13 6.53 24.21
C ALA A 31 16.34 8.03 24.01
N SER A 32 15.94 8.57 22.86
CA SER A 32 15.97 10.01 22.59
C SER A 32 15.02 10.76 23.53
N ILE A 33 13.82 10.24 23.79
CA ILE A 33 12.85 10.81 24.75
C ILE A 33 13.42 10.77 26.17
N ALA A 34 14.05 9.67 26.59
CA ALA A 34 14.66 9.54 27.90
C ALA A 34 15.86 10.49 28.06
N LEU A 35 16.67 10.66 27.01
CA LEU A 35 17.76 11.65 26.97
C LEU A 35 17.25 13.09 27.02
N LEU A 36 16.19 13.39 26.27
CA LEU A 36 15.52 14.69 26.26
C LEU A 36 14.90 15.03 27.62
N TRP A 37 14.29 14.03 28.27
CA TRP A 37 13.73 14.18 29.61
C TRP A 37 14.83 14.36 30.67
N GLY A 38 15.87 13.53 30.63
CA GLY A 38 17.00 13.61 31.56
C GLY A 38 17.77 14.93 31.44
N THR A 39 18.03 15.40 30.22
CA THR A 39 18.68 16.70 29.98
C THR A 39 17.77 17.87 30.35
N GLY A 40 16.48 17.81 30.02
CA GLY A 40 15.50 18.83 30.43
C GLY A 40 15.40 18.98 31.95
N VAL A 41 15.34 17.87 32.69
CA VAL A 41 15.28 17.86 34.16
C VAL A 41 16.59 18.36 34.79
N ALA A 42 17.75 17.98 34.25
CA ALA A 42 19.04 18.44 34.74
C ALA A 42 19.24 19.95 34.52
N ILE A 43 18.80 20.49 33.38
CA ILE A 43 18.81 21.92 33.07
C ILE A 43 17.82 22.68 33.98
N TRP A 44 16.66 22.08 34.27
CA TRP A 44 15.67 22.67 35.16
C TRP A 44 16.09 22.74 36.63
N GLY A 45 16.94 21.82 37.11
CA GLY A 45 17.42 21.83 38.49
C GLY A 45 18.48 22.90 38.79
N ALA A 46 19.17 23.43 37.76
CA ALA A 46 20.41 24.18 37.93
C ALA A 46 20.32 25.72 37.75
N THR A 47 19.16 26.29 37.41
CA THR A 47 19.04 27.72 37.04
C THR A 47 18.17 28.55 38.00
N PRO A 48 18.56 29.80 38.36
CA PRO A 48 17.74 30.72 39.16
C PRO A 48 16.45 31.17 38.41
N GLN A 49 15.43 31.59 39.14
CA GLN A 49 14.13 32.05 38.59
C GLN A 49 14.28 33.33 37.73
N SER A 50 14.16 33.22 36.40
CA SER A 50 14.07 34.35 35.47
C SER A 50 12.90 34.16 34.49
N ALA A 51 12.42 35.26 33.89
CA ALA A 51 11.33 35.26 32.89
C ALA A 51 11.62 34.41 31.63
N SER A 52 12.89 34.11 31.34
CA SER A 52 13.27 33.16 30.28
C SER A 52 12.86 31.72 30.60
N ARG A 53 12.72 31.37 31.89
CA ARG A 53 12.26 30.04 32.35
C ARG A 53 10.78 29.80 32.01
N ASP A 54 9.94 30.81 32.15
CA ASP A 54 8.51 30.72 31.83
C ASP A 54 8.28 30.63 30.32
N LEU A 55 9.07 31.37 29.53
CA LEU A 55 9.01 31.31 28.06
C LEU A 55 9.54 29.96 27.53
N ALA A 56 10.64 29.46 28.07
CA ALA A 56 11.19 28.15 27.70
C ALA A 56 10.28 27.00 28.14
N ALA A 57 9.65 27.10 29.31
CA ALA A 57 8.63 26.15 29.76
C ALA A 57 7.36 26.21 28.88
N TRP A 58 6.97 27.40 28.42
CA TRP A 58 5.87 27.55 27.47
C TRP A 58 6.18 26.97 26.10
N ILE A 59 7.39 27.21 25.56
CA ILE A 59 7.81 26.68 24.26
C ILE A 59 8.02 25.16 24.34
N GLY A 60 8.68 24.67 25.39
CA GLY A 60 8.85 23.23 25.64
C GLY A 60 7.52 22.52 25.87
N GLY A 61 6.60 23.13 26.64
CA GLY A 61 5.24 22.67 26.84
C GLY A 61 4.42 22.69 25.55
N ALA A 62 4.49 23.75 24.76
CA ALA A 62 3.81 23.86 23.47
C ALA A 62 4.37 22.86 22.44
N ALA A 63 5.68 22.63 22.42
CA ALA A 63 6.34 21.64 21.57
C ALA A 63 5.94 20.22 21.98
N LEU A 64 5.92 19.91 23.29
CA LEU A 64 5.41 18.64 23.82
C LEU A 64 3.93 18.44 23.51
N VAL A 65 3.10 19.47 23.66
CA VAL A 65 1.68 19.42 23.28
C VAL A 65 1.54 19.22 21.76
N PHE A 66 2.34 19.86 20.92
CA PHE A 66 2.28 19.61 19.47
C PHE A 66 2.77 18.21 19.08
N LEU A 67 3.82 17.72 19.73
CA LEU A 67 4.43 16.40 19.50
C LEU A 67 3.56 15.25 19.98
N PHE A 68 2.87 15.43 21.10
CA PHE A 68 2.12 14.36 21.76
C PHE A 68 0.62 14.56 21.68
N ALA A 69 0.10 15.77 21.90
CA ALA A 69 -1.34 16.01 21.91
C ALA A 69 -1.98 15.98 20.52
N VAL A 70 -1.28 16.34 19.43
CA VAL A 70 -1.85 16.26 18.07
C VAL A 70 -1.98 14.81 17.58
N PRO A 71 -0.95 13.94 17.70
CA PRO A 71 -1.11 12.52 17.40
C PRO A 71 -2.05 11.81 18.38
N LEU A 72 -2.02 12.16 19.67
CA LEU A 72 -2.93 11.60 20.67
C LEU A 72 -4.38 12.04 20.42
N ALA A 73 -4.65 13.30 20.09
CA ALA A 73 -5.98 13.76 19.69
C ALA A 73 -6.44 13.08 18.38
N SER A 74 -5.53 12.86 17.42
CA SER A 74 -5.83 12.09 16.22
C SER A 74 -6.07 10.60 16.50
N ALA A 75 -5.48 10.02 17.55
CA ALA A 75 -5.71 8.64 17.96
C ALA A 75 -6.98 8.49 18.80
N LEU A 76 -7.25 9.45 19.70
CA LEU A 76 -8.46 9.52 20.53
C LEU A 76 -9.71 9.77 19.68
N THR A 77 -9.62 10.53 18.60
CA THR A 77 -10.71 10.70 17.62
C THR A 77 -11.03 9.44 16.83
N ARG A 78 -10.15 8.42 16.87
CA ARG A 78 -10.35 7.11 16.22
C ARG A 78 -10.81 6.00 17.19
N LEU A 79 -10.93 6.26 18.49
CA LEU A 79 -11.47 5.29 19.45
C LEU A 79 -13.01 5.21 19.35
N PRO A 80 -13.60 4.00 19.38
CA PRO A 80 -15.05 3.84 19.46
C PRO A 80 -15.57 4.44 20.78
N ARG A 81 -16.63 5.24 20.69
CA ARG A 81 -17.27 5.90 21.83
C ARG A 81 -17.69 4.88 22.89
N ALA A 82 -17.07 4.95 24.07
CA ALA A 82 -17.64 4.41 25.30
C ALA A 82 -17.95 5.58 26.24
N THR A 83 -19.24 5.80 26.46
CA THR A 83 -19.88 6.64 27.49
C THR A 83 -19.92 8.16 27.26
N GLY A 84 -21.13 8.71 27.40
CA GLY A 84 -21.46 10.10 27.11
C GLY A 84 -21.11 11.05 28.25
N LYS A 85 -20.37 12.10 27.92
CA LYS A 85 -20.44 13.41 28.57
C LYS A 85 -20.18 14.49 27.51
N GLU A 86 -21.25 15.15 27.10
CA GLU A 86 -21.27 16.23 26.11
C GLU A 86 -21.00 17.57 26.83
N GLY A 87 -19.99 18.33 26.42
CA GLY A 87 -19.84 19.70 26.91
C GLY A 87 -18.57 20.43 26.44
N ALA A 88 -17.39 19.83 26.62
CA ALA A 88 -16.12 20.52 26.33
C ALA A 88 -15.49 20.13 24.98
N GLU A 89 -15.74 18.90 24.47
CA GLU A 89 -15.12 18.41 23.23
C GLU A 89 -15.68 19.02 21.93
N TYR A 90 -16.83 19.69 21.98
CA TYR A 90 -17.43 20.33 20.80
C TYR A 90 -16.69 21.59 20.33
N GLY A 91 -15.95 22.26 21.21
CA GLY A 91 -15.28 23.54 20.89
C GLY A 91 -14.11 23.38 19.92
N ILE A 92 -13.15 22.51 20.28
CA ILE A 92 -11.91 22.32 19.51
C ILE A 92 -12.19 21.52 18.24
N ARG A 93 -12.97 20.44 18.33
CA ARG A 93 -13.39 19.65 17.16
C ARG A 93 -14.21 20.49 16.19
N GLY A 94 -15.21 21.22 16.68
CA GLY A 94 -16.03 22.11 15.86
C GLY A 94 -15.20 23.25 15.22
N TRP A 95 -14.13 23.70 15.87
CA TRP A 95 -13.18 24.65 15.30
C TRP A 95 -12.36 24.04 14.16
N PHE A 96 -11.79 22.85 14.34
CA PHE A 96 -11.08 22.13 13.26
C PHE A 96 -12.00 21.78 12.09
N GLU A 97 -13.21 21.28 12.35
CA GLU A 97 -14.20 20.97 11.30
C GLU A 97 -14.63 22.23 10.54
N ARG A 98 -14.79 23.38 11.22
CA ARG A 98 -15.08 24.66 10.55
C ARG A 98 -13.90 25.12 9.70
N ARG A 99 -12.66 25.06 10.20
CA ARG A 99 -11.47 25.40 9.41
C ARG A 99 -11.24 24.46 8.24
N ALA A 100 -11.46 23.15 8.42
CA ALA A 100 -11.40 22.16 7.35
C ALA A 100 -12.45 22.47 6.27
N ARG A 101 -13.70 22.79 6.65
CA ARG A 101 -14.74 23.20 5.69
C ARG A 101 -14.40 24.49 4.93
N VAL A 102 -13.83 25.49 5.61
CA VAL A 102 -13.40 26.75 4.95
C VAL A 102 -12.22 26.49 4.02
N ALA A 103 -11.22 25.73 4.46
CA ALA A 103 -10.07 25.36 3.63
C ALA A 103 -10.49 24.51 2.43
N GLN A 104 -11.45 23.60 2.60
CA GLN A 104 -12.02 22.79 1.52
C GLN A 104 -12.80 23.66 0.53
N THR A 105 -13.57 24.64 1.01
CA THR A 105 -14.30 25.57 0.14
C THR A 105 -13.35 26.47 -0.64
N GLN A 106 -12.29 26.97 0.01
CA GLN A 106 -11.25 27.78 -0.64
C GLN A 106 -10.42 26.97 -1.62
N ALA A 107 -10.05 25.73 -1.26
CA ALA A 107 -9.41 24.80 -2.17
C ALA A 107 -10.32 24.58 -3.38
N ARG A 108 -11.58 24.18 -3.20
CA ARG A 108 -12.53 23.93 -4.29
C ARG A 108 -12.69 25.13 -5.24
N ARG A 109 -12.77 26.36 -4.71
CA ARG A 109 -12.78 27.59 -5.53
C ARG A 109 -11.48 27.77 -6.31
N HIS A 110 -10.33 27.61 -5.65
CA HIS A 110 -9.04 27.70 -6.32
C HIS A 110 -8.85 26.61 -7.39
N LEU A 111 -9.41 25.41 -7.18
CA LEU A 111 -9.37 24.31 -8.13
C LEU A 111 -10.25 24.57 -9.36
N LEU A 112 -11.46 25.11 -9.18
CA LEU A 112 -12.31 25.55 -10.28
C LEU A 112 -11.62 26.64 -11.11
N ASP A 113 -10.95 27.57 -10.43
CA ASP A 113 -10.20 28.67 -11.05
C ASP A 113 -8.88 28.21 -11.73
N GLN A 114 -8.29 27.09 -11.30
CA GLN A 114 -7.17 26.45 -12.00
C GLN A 114 -7.63 25.61 -13.19
N ALA A 115 -8.77 24.92 -13.06
CA ALA A 115 -9.39 24.17 -14.16
C ALA A 115 -9.78 25.11 -15.30
N ASP A 116 -10.39 26.25 -14.98
CA ASP A 116 -10.75 27.30 -15.93
C ASP A 116 -9.52 27.83 -16.69
N ARG A 117 -8.41 28.09 -15.96
CA ARG A 117 -7.17 28.60 -16.55
C ARG A 117 -6.38 27.59 -17.39
N ARG A 118 -6.63 26.29 -17.23
CA ARG A 118 -5.94 25.20 -17.97
C ARG A 118 -6.80 24.58 -19.07
N ALA A 119 -8.08 24.89 -19.13
CA ALA A 119 -9.00 24.30 -20.11
C ALA A 119 -8.80 24.94 -21.50
N SER A 120 -7.80 24.45 -22.24
CA SER A 120 -7.86 24.42 -23.71
C SER A 120 -8.57 23.14 -24.21
N TRP A 121 -9.44 22.56 -23.38
CA TRP A 121 -10.08 21.28 -23.66
C TRP A 121 -11.17 21.51 -24.69
N ASP A 122 -11.21 20.68 -25.72
CA ASP A 122 -12.37 20.63 -26.58
C ASP A 122 -13.54 20.10 -25.75
N VAL A 123 -14.56 20.93 -25.58
CA VAL A 123 -15.75 20.62 -24.77
C VAL A 123 -16.45 19.34 -25.27
N THR A 124 -16.19 18.93 -26.52
CA THR A 124 -16.70 17.70 -27.09
C THR A 124 -16.06 16.43 -26.50
N ASP A 125 -14.80 16.46 -26.06
CA ASP A 125 -14.12 15.32 -25.42
C ASP A 125 -14.71 14.98 -24.04
N LEU A 126 -15.47 15.92 -23.45
CA LEU A 126 -16.14 15.73 -22.17
C LEU A 126 -17.54 15.14 -22.29
N ALA A 127 -18.08 14.99 -23.50
CA ALA A 127 -19.49 14.62 -23.68
C ALA A 127 -19.84 13.26 -23.06
N GLU A 128 -19.00 12.25 -23.30
CA GLU A 128 -19.20 10.89 -22.79
C GLU A 128 -19.02 10.80 -21.26
N PRO A 129 -17.88 11.23 -20.67
CA PRO A 129 -17.70 11.14 -19.23
C PRO A 129 -18.64 12.07 -18.43
N LEU A 130 -19.07 13.20 -19.01
CA LEU A 130 -20.10 14.05 -18.41
C LEU A 130 -21.47 13.36 -18.42
N THR A 131 -21.81 12.67 -19.52
CA THR A 131 -23.06 11.92 -19.63
C THR A 131 -23.13 10.82 -18.57
N ASP A 132 -22.08 10.01 -18.43
CA ASP A 132 -22.01 8.95 -17.43
C ASP A 132 -22.02 9.49 -16.00
N GLY A 133 -21.32 10.59 -15.77
CA GLY A 133 -21.33 11.31 -14.51
C GLY A 133 -22.73 11.76 -14.10
N VAL A 134 -23.46 12.39 -15.02
CA VAL A 134 -24.83 12.88 -14.78
C VAL A 134 -25.82 11.72 -14.61
N LYS A 135 -25.71 10.65 -15.40
CA LYS A 135 -26.54 9.44 -15.19
C LYS A 135 -26.35 8.87 -13.79
N ASN A 136 -25.10 8.69 -13.35
CA ASN A 136 -24.78 8.21 -12.01
C ASN A 136 -25.22 9.17 -10.89
N LEU A 137 -25.26 10.46 -11.16
CA LEU A 137 -25.77 11.48 -10.24
C LEU A 137 -27.27 11.30 -10.02
N ILE A 138 -28.03 11.14 -11.11
CA ILE A 138 -29.49 10.95 -11.07
C ILE A 138 -29.83 9.63 -10.39
N LEU A 139 -29.16 8.52 -10.75
CA LEU A 139 -29.36 7.21 -10.12
C LEU A 139 -29.08 7.22 -8.61
N ARG A 140 -28.17 8.07 -8.12
CA ARG A 140 -27.86 8.19 -6.69
C ARG A 140 -28.91 8.96 -5.89
N HIS A 141 -29.61 9.90 -6.53
CA HIS A 141 -30.52 10.83 -5.85
C HIS A 141 -31.99 10.64 -6.24
N SER A 142 -32.30 9.57 -6.97
CA SER A 142 -33.66 9.22 -7.37
C SER A 142 -33.84 7.70 -7.40
N ASP A 143 -35.08 7.24 -7.21
CA ASP A 143 -35.45 5.82 -7.40
C ASP A 143 -35.61 5.45 -8.89
N ALA A 144 -34.93 6.18 -9.79
CA ALA A 144 -35.07 6.01 -11.23
C ALA A 144 -34.45 4.69 -11.72
N SER A 145 -35.14 3.99 -12.61
CA SER A 145 -34.55 2.88 -13.37
C SER A 145 -33.67 3.41 -14.52
N THR A 146 -32.67 2.63 -14.91
CA THR A 146 -31.73 2.95 -16.00
C THR A 146 -32.43 3.22 -17.35
N ALA A 147 -33.57 2.58 -17.61
CA ALA A 147 -34.39 2.78 -18.82
C ALA A 147 -34.94 4.22 -18.96
N SER A 148 -34.94 5.02 -17.88
CA SER A 148 -35.41 6.41 -17.91
C SER A 148 -34.35 7.43 -18.32
N LEU A 149 -33.10 7.01 -18.53
CA LEU A 149 -31.95 7.92 -18.67
C LEU A 149 -31.41 8.08 -20.09
N ASP A 150 -32.04 7.46 -21.10
CA ASP A 150 -31.59 7.57 -22.51
C ASP A 150 -31.62 9.01 -23.04
N PHE A 151 -32.50 9.86 -22.48
CA PHE A 151 -32.56 11.27 -22.86
C PHE A 151 -31.34 12.09 -22.37
N VAL A 152 -30.59 11.59 -21.37
CA VAL A 152 -29.47 12.32 -20.77
C VAL A 152 -28.38 12.57 -21.81
N ASP A 153 -28.01 11.55 -22.61
CA ASP A 153 -26.96 11.68 -23.64
C ASP A 153 -27.34 12.74 -24.70
N ALA A 154 -28.55 12.64 -25.25
CA ALA A 154 -29.06 13.60 -26.22
C ALA A 154 -29.10 15.03 -25.65
N ARG A 155 -29.42 15.18 -24.37
CA ARG A 155 -29.50 16.49 -23.71
C ARG A 155 -28.11 17.07 -23.43
N VAL A 156 -27.18 16.27 -22.90
CA VAL A 156 -25.79 16.65 -22.66
C VAL A 156 -25.16 17.13 -23.97
N ARG A 157 -25.24 16.34 -25.05
CA ARG A 157 -24.71 16.73 -26.36
C ARG A 157 -25.34 18.01 -26.91
N ARG A 158 -26.66 18.20 -26.71
CA ARG A 158 -27.34 19.43 -27.16
C ARG A 158 -26.83 20.66 -26.42
N VAL A 159 -26.67 20.59 -25.10
CA VAL A 159 -26.18 21.72 -24.30
C VAL A 159 -24.72 21.99 -24.63
N LEU A 160 -23.87 20.96 -24.74
CA LEU A 160 -22.46 21.14 -25.11
C LEU A 160 -22.30 21.79 -26.49
N ARG A 161 -23.10 21.38 -27.49
CA ARG A 161 -23.10 22.02 -28.82
C ARG A 161 -23.55 23.48 -28.80
N ALA A 162 -24.52 23.82 -27.95
CA ALA A 162 -25.04 25.18 -27.83
C ALA A 162 -24.10 26.12 -27.04
N SER A 163 -23.04 25.59 -26.45
CA SER A 163 -22.18 26.33 -25.54
C SER A 163 -21.04 27.09 -26.22
N ASP A 164 -20.90 27.04 -27.56
CA ASP A 164 -19.97 27.85 -28.38
C ASP A 164 -18.60 28.15 -27.72
N GLY A 165 -17.88 27.11 -27.28
CA GLY A 165 -16.53 27.27 -26.72
C GLY A 165 -16.45 28.00 -25.36
N THR A 166 -17.57 28.14 -24.64
CA THR A 166 -17.53 28.60 -23.25
C THR A 166 -16.82 27.60 -22.34
N SER A 167 -16.19 28.12 -21.29
CA SER A 167 -15.46 27.33 -20.29
C SER A 167 -16.28 26.15 -19.77
N VAL A 168 -15.63 24.99 -19.64
CA VAL A 168 -16.21 23.79 -19.01
C VAL A 168 -16.83 24.10 -17.65
N VAL A 169 -16.25 25.03 -16.88
CA VAL A 169 -16.72 25.43 -15.56
C VAL A 169 -18.08 26.13 -15.62
N SER A 170 -18.38 26.86 -16.69
CA SER A 170 -19.68 27.52 -16.88
C SER A 170 -20.72 26.64 -17.57
N VAL A 171 -20.27 25.71 -18.43
CA VAL A 171 -21.15 24.83 -19.21
C VAL A 171 -21.72 23.69 -18.38
N VAL A 172 -20.91 23.05 -17.53
CA VAL A 172 -21.37 21.87 -16.78
C VAL A 172 -22.53 22.17 -15.83
N PRO A 173 -22.55 23.27 -15.05
CA PRO A 173 -23.73 23.63 -14.26
C PRO A 173 -25.00 23.79 -15.11
N GLN A 174 -24.88 24.36 -16.33
CA GLN A 174 -26.01 24.50 -17.25
C GLN A 174 -26.49 23.15 -17.79
N VAL A 175 -25.56 22.25 -18.13
CA VAL A 175 -25.88 20.87 -18.52
C VAL A 175 -26.66 20.18 -17.40
N ILE A 176 -26.18 20.29 -16.17
CA ILE A 176 -26.77 19.63 -15.01
C ILE A 176 -28.16 20.20 -14.70
N ASP A 177 -28.29 21.53 -14.63
CA ASP A 177 -29.59 22.18 -14.41
C ASP A 177 -30.57 21.83 -15.55
N ALA A 178 -30.13 21.77 -16.80
CA ALA A 178 -30.97 21.39 -17.94
C ALA A 178 -31.41 19.93 -17.89
N VAL A 179 -30.52 19.00 -17.54
CA VAL A 179 -30.84 17.57 -17.44
C VAL A 179 -31.77 17.31 -16.26
N ILE A 180 -31.53 17.92 -15.10
CA ILE A 180 -32.40 17.78 -13.92
C ILE A 180 -33.79 18.31 -14.22
N ASN A 181 -33.90 19.52 -14.78
CA ASN A 181 -35.21 20.11 -15.12
C ASN A 181 -35.98 19.25 -16.13
N ASP A 182 -35.31 18.70 -17.14
CA ASP A 182 -35.95 17.79 -18.10
C ASP A 182 -36.34 16.47 -17.44
N TRP A 183 -35.53 15.95 -16.51
CA TRP A 183 -35.83 14.75 -15.75
C TRP A 183 -37.07 14.94 -14.88
N GLU A 184 -37.12 15.99 -14.05
CA GLU A 184 -38.24 16.28 -13.14
C GLU A 184 -39.56 16.46 -13.92
N LYS A 185 -39.49 17.11 -15.10
CA LYS A 185 -40.63 17.22 -16.00
C LYS A 185 -41.12 15.88 -16.55
N ARG A 186 -40.21 14.95 -16.83
CA ARG A 186 -40.56 13.63 -17.42
C ARG A 186 -40.98 12.62 -16.37
N SER A 187 -40.34 12.62 -15.20
CA SER A 187 -40.57 11.63 -14.14
C SER A 187 -41.70 12.05 -13.19
N GLY A 188 -42.01 13.34 -13.09
CA GLY A 188 -42.92 13.88 -12.07
C GLY A 188 -42.36 13.83 -10.64
N ALA A 189 -41.16 13.26 -10.45
CA ALA A 189 -40.48 13.21 -9.18
C ALA A 189 -39.60 14.46 -9.01
N ARG A 190 -39.60 15.04 -7.80
CA ARG A 190 -38.67 16.13 -7.47
C ARG A 190 -37.34 15.55 -7.04
N VAL A 191 -36.26 16.01 -7.66
CA VAL A 191 -34.91 15.76 -7.18
C VAL A 191 -34.67 16.71 -6.00
N HIS A 192 -33.96 16.25 -4.97
CA HIS A 192 -33.43 17.15 -3.95
C HIS A 192 -32.32 18.02 -4.57
N ALA A 193 -32.69 19.09 -5.26
CA ALA A 193 -31.81 19.95 -6.06
C ALA A 193 -30.56 20.42 -5.29
N GLY A 194 -30.67 20.62 -3.98
CA GLY A 194 -29.54 21.00 -3.12
C GLY A 194 -28.41 19.96 -3.06
N ASN A 195 -28.75 18.66 -2.99
CA ASN A 195 -27.75 17.58 -2.96
C ASN A 195 -27.16 17.33 -4.34
N VAL A 196 -27.99 17.36 -5.37
CA VAL A 196 -27.56 17.10 -6.75
C VAL A 196 -26.65 18.22 -7.26
N ARG A 197 -26.95 19.48 -6.94
CA ARG A 197 -26.07 20.61 -7.29
C ARG A 197 -24.73 20.58 -6.53
N LYS A 198 -24.69 20.01 -5.31
CA LYS A 198 -23.44 19.83 -4.57
C LYS A 198 -22.54 18.78 -5.23
N ASP A 199 -23.11 17.62 -5.55
CA ASP A 199 -22.40 16.49 -6.14
C ASP A 199 -22.04 16.74 -7.62
N ALA A 200 -22.84 17.57 -8.31
CA ALA A 200 -22.55 18.12 -9.64
C ALA A 200 -21.22 18.87 -9.71
N VAL A 201 -20.95 19.71 -8.70
CA VAL A 201 -19.67 20.43 -8.62
C VAL A 201 -18.51 19.46 -8.36
N ASP A 202 -18.74 18.36 -7.63
CA ASP A 202 -17.73 17.31 -7.42
C ASP A 202 -17.45 16.55 -8.72
N LEU A 203 -18.49 16.31 -9.53
CA LEU A 203 -18.36 15.75 -10.86
C LEU A 203 -17.52 16.67 -11.78
N VAL A 204 -17.80 17.97 -11.80
CA VAL A 204 -17.02 18.96 -12.59
C VAL A 204 -15.54 18.91 -12.20
N VAL A 205 -15.25 18.93 -10.91
CA VAL A 205 -13.86 18.91 -10.39
C VAL A 205 -13.16 17.61 -10.78
N ALA A 206 -13.86 16.48 -10.73
CA ALA A 206 -13.29 15.20 -11.13
C ALA A 206 -13.00 15.11 -12.63
N LEU A 207 -13.89 15.64 -13.47
CA LEU A 207 -13.73 15.64 -14.93
C LEU A 207 -12.65 16.61 -15.40
N CYS A 208 -12.61 17.83 -14.84
CA CYS A 208 -11.67 18.87 -15.30
C CYS A 208 -10.27 18.69 -14.71
N ALA A 209 -10.14 17.95 -13.61
CA ALA A 209 -8.86 17.77 -12.94
C ALA A 209 -8.71 16.37 -12.34
N PRO A 210 -8.54 15.34 -13.18
CA PRO A 210 -8.34 13.96 -12.72
C PRO A 210 -7.15 13.81 -11.77
N HIS A 211 -6.13 14.68 -11.88
CA HIS A 211 -4.99 14.75 -10.96
C HIS A 211 -5.32 15.35 -9.59
N LEU A 212 -6.39 16.14 -9.46
CA LEU A 212 -6.88 16.69 -8.20
C LEU A 212 -7.81 15.71 -7.49
N ALA A 213 -8.62 14.96 -8.24
CA ALA A 213 -9.37 13.84 -7.69
C ALA A 213 -8.44 12.73 -7.12
N LEU A 214 -7.13 12.77 -7.41
CA LEU A 214 -6.14 11.88 -6.77
C LEU A 214 -5.68 12.40 -5.40
N ARG A 215 -5.92 13.68 -5.09
CA ARG A 215 -5.41 14.35 -3.88
C ARG A 215 -6.48 14.67 -2.85
N PHE A 216 -7.76 14.66 -3.25
CA PHE A 216 -8.87 15.01 -2.38
C PHE A 216 -9.95 13.92 -2.42
N PRO A 217 -10.45 13.47 -1.25
CA PRO A 217 -11.51 12.48 -1.18
C PRO A 217 -12.81 13.04 -1.73
N TRP A 218 -13.66 12.15 -2.25
CA TRP A 218 -15.02 12.47 -2.67
C TRP A 218 -16.00 12.35 -1.50
N SER A 219 -15.69 11.52 -0.51
CA SER A 219 -16.42 11.47 0.75
C SER A 219 -16.35 12.81 1.47
N ARG A 220 -17.42 13.14 2.22
CA ARG A 220 -17.62 14.48 2.79
C ARG A 220 -16.60 14.86 3.87
N ASP A 221 -15.81 13.90 4.35
CA ASP A 221 -14.91 14.07 5.47
C ASP A 221 -13.48 14.24 4.96
N ALA A 222 -13.15 15.47 4.56
CA ALA A 222 -11.77 15.84 4.30
C ALA A 222 -10.94 15.59 5.57
N GLU A 223 -9.85 14.85 5.42
CA GLU A 223 -8.93 14.55 6.50
C GLU A 223 -8.16 15.82 6.92
N ALA A 224 -7.65 15.84 8.15
CA ALA A 224 -6.95 16.99 8.72
C ALA A 224 -5.67 17.39 7.95
N THR A 225 -5.13 16.50 7.10
CA THR A 225 -3.86 16.71 6.40
C THR A 225 -3.99 16.42 4.90
N VAL A 226 -3.15 17.06 4.08
CA VAL A 226 -3.14 16.82 2.61
C VAL A 226 -2.79 15.36 2.30
N PHE A 227 -1.87 14.78 3.07
CA PHE A 227 -1.52 13.36 2.99
C PHE A 227 -2.74 12.46 3.26
N GLY A 228 -3.47 12.71 4.35
CA GLY A 228 -4.68 11.94 4.67
C GLY A 228 -5.76 12.09 3.60
N ASN A 229 -5.91 13.29 3.02
CA ASN A 229 -6.81 13.51 1.91
C ASN A 229 -6.41 12.72 0.66
N ALA A 230 -5.11 12.63 0.35
CA ALA A 230 -4.65 11.81 -0.77
C ALA A 230 -4.90 10.32 -0.53
N GLU A 231 -4.67 9.81 0.69
CA GLU A 231 -4.96 8.42 1.06
C GLU A 231 -6.47 8.11 0.97
N ALA A 232 -7.30 9.00 1.54
CA ALA A 232 -8.75 8.89 1.47
C ALA A 232 -9.26 8.95 0.01
N ALA A 233 -8.66 9.78 -0.84
CA ALA A 233 -8.98 9.85 -2.27
C ALA A 233 -8.73 8.53 -3.01
N VAL A 234 -7.63 7.83 -2.68
CA VAL A 234 -7.34 6.50 -3.25
C VAL A 234 -8.41 5.49 -2.84
N SER A 235 -8.76 5.46 -1.55
CA SER A 235 -9.82 4.56 -1.06
C SER A 235 -11.18 4.88 -1.67
N ASP A 236 -11.53 6.16 -1.77
CA ASP A 236 -12.80 6.62 -2.33
C ASP A 236 -12.94 6.23 -3.80
N ARG A 237 -11.86 6.33 -4.59
CA ARG A 237 -11.90 5.91 -6.00
C ARG A 237 -12.22 4.44 -6.17
N LEU A 238 -11.58 3.58 -5.39
CA LEU A 238 -11.87 2.15 -5.43
C LEU A 238 -13.29 1.85 -4.98
N MET A 239 -13.79 2.58 -3.97
CA MET A 239 -15.18 2.49 -3.54
C MET A 239 -16.17 2.97 -4.61
N LEU A 240 -15.87 4.07 -5.28
CA LEU A 240 -16.76 4.66 -6.28
C LEU A 240 -16.79 3.85 -7.57
N ARG A 241 -15.63 3.37 -8.01
CA ARG A 241 -15.48 2.62 -9.26
C ARG A 241 -15.90 1.16 -9.09
N TYR A 242 -15.45 0.51 -8.01
CA TYR A 242 -15.63 -0.92 -7.80
C TYR A 242 -16.52 -1.28 -6.61
N GLY A 243 -16.85 -0.35 -5.71
CA GLY A 243 -17.47 -0.74 -4.44
C GLY A 243 -16.49 -1.42 -3.48
N LEU A 244 -15.18 -1.28 -3.71
CA LEU A 244 -14.13 -1.92 -2.91
C LEU A 244 -13.64 -1.00 -1.80
N HIS A 245 -13.68 -1.46 -0.55
CA HIS A 245 -12.91 -0.85 0.53
C HIS A 245 -11.46 -1.34 0.48
N LEU A 246 -10.50 -0.41 0.39
CA LEU A 246 -9.09 -0.78 0.24
C LEU A 246 -8.55 -1.62 1.41
N SER A 247 -8.89 -1.27 2.65
CA SER A 247 -8.36 -1.90 3.87
C SER A 247 -8.60 -3.43 3.93
N PRO A 248 -9.82 -3.95 3.79
CA PRO A 248 -10.06 -5.40 3.80
C PRO A 248 -9.58 -6.11 2.53
N VAL A 249 -9.52 -5.41 1.39
CA VAL A 249 -9.26 -6.01 0.08
C VAL A 249 -7.76 -6.17 -0.18
N LEU A 250 -6.96 -5.18 0.21
CA LEU A 250 -5.54 -5.11 -0.14
C LEU A 250 -4.73 -6.35 0.28
N PRO A 251 -4.86 -6.90 1.51
CA PRO A 251 -4.11 -8.09 1.91
C PRO A 251 -4.43 -9.32 1.04
N ARG A 252 -5.69 -9.45 0.60
CA ARG A 252 -6.15 -10.57 -0.23
C ARG A 252 -5.70 -10.40 -1.68
N LEU A 253 -5.83 -9.19 -2.20
CA LEU A 253 -5.31 -8.82 -3.51
C LEU A 253 -3.81 -9.16 -3.59
N VAL A 254 -3.03 -8.75 -2.59
CA VAL A 254 -1.59 -9.01 -2.48
C VAL A 254 -1.24 -10.50 -2.55
N MET A 255 -2.06 -11.40 -2.00
CA MET A 255 -1.81 -12.84 -2.07
C MET A 255 -1.95 -13.41 -3.48
N LEU A 256 -2.81 -12.81 -4.30
CA LEU A 256 -3.05 -13.21 -5.68
C LEU A 256 -2.05 -12.61 -6.67
N LEU A 257 -1.30 -11.57 -6.26
CA LEU A 257 -0.38 -10.90 -7.16
C LEU A 257 0.86 -11.75 -7.45
N PRO A 258 1.32 -11.77 -8.72
CA PRO A 258 2.67 -12.21 -9.04
C PRO A 258 3.71 -11.47 -8.21
N ASP A 259 4.82 -12.14 -7.87
CA ASP A 259 5.87 -11.58 -6.99
C ASP A 259 6.44 -10.25 -7.48
N GLU A 260 6.49 -10.04 -8.79
CA GLU A 260 6.93 -8.78 -9.37
C GLU A 260 5.98 -7.62 -9.02
N GLN A 261 4.68 -7.80 -9.24
CA GLN A 261 3.66 -6.79 -8.94
C GLN A 261 3.54 -6.56 -7.43
N ARG A 262 3.67 -7.64 -6.64
CA ARG A 262 3.74 -7.58 -5.19
C ARG A 262 4.91 -6.71 -4.72
N ARG A 263 6.11 -6.91 -5.31
CA ARG A 263 7.30 -6.08 -5.05
C ARG A 263 7.08 -4.62 -5.46
N MET A 264 6.46 -4.35 -6.61
CA MET A 264 6.13 -2.98 -7.05
C MET A 264 5.21 -2.28 -6.05
N LEU A 265 4.14 -2.96 -5.62
CA LEU A 265 3.18 -2.43 -4.67
C LEU A 265 3.83 -2.15 -3.31
N PHE A 266 4.64 -3.09 -2.79
CA PHE A 266 5.38 -2.89 -1.53
C PHE A 266 6.43 -1.79 -1.64
N THR A 267 7.12 -1.66 -2.77
CA THR A 267 8.09 -0.60 -3.01
C THR A 267 7.42 0.78 -2.99
N ALA A 268 6.24 0.90 -3.63
CA ALA A 268 5.46 2.14 -3.61
C ALA A 268 4.97 2.49 -2.19
N ALA A 269 4.43 1.52 -1.46
CA ALA A 269 4.01 1.70 -0.07
C ALA A 269 5.19 2.06 0.86
N TYR A 270 6.36 1.46 0.63
CA TYR A 270 7.57 1.74 1.39
C TYR A 270 8.06 3.18 1.17
N ARG A 271 8.05 3.66 -0.08
CA ARG A 271 8.42 5.06 -0.40
C ARG A 271 7.54 6.06 0.32
N VAL A 272 6.23 5.82 0.37
CA VAL A 272 5.27 6.64 1.14
C VAL A 272 5.71 6.77 2.59
N ARG A 273 5.93 5.63 3.27
CA ARG A 273 6.34 5.61 4.67
C ARG A 273 7.69 6.29 4.86
N MET A 274 8.68 5.96 4.05
CA MET A 274 10.02 6.53 4.13
C MET A 274 9.99 8.07 4.07
N PHE A 275 9.31 8.66 3.08
CA PHE A 275 9.24 10.12 2.97
C PHE A 275 8.44 10.78 4.09
N LEU A 276 7.41 10.11 4.60
CA LEU A 276 6.67 10.61 5.76
C LEU A 276 7.55 10.63 7.03
N HIS A 277 8.31 9.57 7.28
CA HIS A 277 9.25 9.51 8.41
C HIS A 277 10.37 10.56 8.25
N LEU A 278 10.91 10.74 7.05
CA LEU A 278 11.87 11.81 6.76
C LEU A 278 11.28 13.19 7.04
N ALA A 279 10.02 13.45 6.64
CA ALA A 279 9.37 14.72 6.91
C ALA A 279 9.28 15.02 8.42
N VAL A 280 8.89 14.01 9.21
CA VAL A 280 8.82 14.12 10.68
C VAL A 280 10.21 14.31 11.29
N ALA A 281 11.20 13.52 10.87
CA ALA A 281 12.57 13.63 11.36
C ALA A 281 13.17 15.03 11.11
N TRP A 282 12.98 15.58 9.91
CA TRP A 282 13.44 16.92 9.57
C TRP A 282 12.70 18.02 10.35
N ALA A 283 11.40 17.85 10.61
CA ALA A 283 10.65 18.80 11.44
C ALA A 283 11.20 18.83 12.87
N LEU A 284 11.45 17.65 13.45
CA LEU A 284 12.00 17.54 14.81
C LEU A 284 13.40 18.11 14.91
N ALA A 285 14.26 17.82 13.92
CA ALA A 285 15.59 18.42 13.84
C ALA A 285 15.54 19.95 13.75
N GLY A 286 14.62 20.51 12.95
CA GLY A 286 14.44 21.96 12.83
C GLY A 286 13.97 22.64 14.12
N VAL A 287 12.98 22.05 14.80
CA VAL A 287 12.50 22.53 16.11
C VAL A 287 13.63 22.49 17.13
N TRP A 288 14.36 21.38 17.20
CA TRP A 288 15.46 21.21 18.12
C TRP A 288 16.59 22.22 17.89
N LEU A 289 17.01 22.42 16.63
CA LEU A 289 18.03 23.43 16.28
C LEU A 289 17.58 24.83 16.65
N THR A 290 16.28 25.14 16.55
CA THR A 290 15.74 26.45 16.95
C THR A 290 15.83 26.63 18.47
N ILE A 291 15.51 25.59 19.25
CA ILE A 291 15.69 25.59 20.71
C ILE A 291 17.16 25.82 21.06
N THR A 292 18.08 25.13 20.37
CA THR A 292 19.52 25.31 20.55
C THR A 292 19.96 26.74 20.21
N ALA A 293 19.47 27.32 19.11
CA ALA A 293 19.83 28.68 18.72
C ALA A 293 19.41 29.70 19.79
N LEU A 294 18.18 29.55 20.31
CA LEU A 294 17.64 30.37 21.39
C LEU A 294 18.47 30.24 22.66
N ALA A 295 18.85 29.01 23.02
CA ALA A 295 19.70 28.75 24.18
C ALA A 295 21.09 29.38 24.04
N THR A 296 21.71 29.27 22.86
CA THR A 296 23.04 29.86 22.60
C THR A 296 23.05 31.39 22.54
N ALA A 297 21.88 32.00 22.34
CA ALA A 297 21.75 33.45 22.30
C ALA A 297 21.66 34.08 23.70
N GLU A 298 21.40 33.31 24.76
CA GLU A 298 21.27 33.83 26.12
C GLU A 298 22.66 34.04 26.77
N PRO A 299 23.07 35.29 27.04
CA PRO A 299 24.37 35.57 27.65
C PRO A 299 24.40 35.03 29.09
N GLY A 300 25.30 34.09 29.36
CA GLY A 300 25.50 33.50 30.69
C GLY A 300 25.16 32.02 30.82
N MET A 301 24.76 31.35 29.73
CA MET A 301 24.55 29.89 29.76
C MET A 301 25.90 29.15 29.94
N PRO A 302 26.02 28.21 30.90
CA PRO A 302 27.28 27.52 31.15
C PRO A 302 27.73 26.70 29.92
N SER A 303 29.02 26.73 29.59
CA SER A 303 29.60 26.03 28.42
C SER A 303 29.25 24.53 28.35
N VAL A 304 29.07 23.89 29.50
CA VAL A 304 28.71 22.47 29.62
C VAL A 304 27.34 22.16 28.98
N THR A 305 26.38 23.08 29.03
CA THR A 305 25.05 22.87 28.44
C THR A 305 25.13 22.91 26.91
N ALA A 306 25.96 23.81 26.36
CA ALA A 306 26.18 23.90 24.92
C ALA A 306 26.87 22.64 24.36
N ASP A 307 27.86 22.08 25.07
CA ASP A 307 28.57 20.88 24.63
C ASP A 307 27.68 19.63 24.61
N VAL A 308 26.83 19.47 25.65
CA VAL A 308 25.88 18.35 25.71
C VAL A 308 24.84 18.46 24.59
N ILE A 309 24.27 19.65 24.37
CA ILE A 309 23.28 19.87 23.30
C ILE A 309 23.90 19.58 21.93
N THR A 310 25.13 20.06 21.69
CA THR A 310 25.84 19.84 20.42
C THR A 310 26.13 18.35 20.19
N THR A 311 26.53 17.63 21.23
CA THR A 311 26.80 16.19 21.17
C THR A 311 25.54 15.39 20.86
N VAL A 312 24.41 15.73 21.49
CA VAL A 312 23.11 15.08 21.23
C VAL A 312 22.66 15.34 19.79
N VAL A 313 22.86 16.55 19.26
CA VAL A 313 22.57 16.86 17.85
C VAL A 313 23.42 16.00 16.91
N ALA A 314 24.73 15.91 17.16
CA ALA A 314 25.63 15.11 16.34
C ALA A 314 25.22 13.63 16.31
N ILE A 315 24.81 13.08 17.47
CA ILE A 315 24.32 11.70 17.58
C ILE A 315 23.00 11.52 16.82
N LEU A 316 22.03 12.40 17.00
CA LEU A 316 20.72 12.30 16.33
C LEU A 316 20.86 12.42 14.81
N VAL A 317 21.66 13.36 14.33
CA VAL A 317 21.95 13.52 12.89
C VAL A 317 22.71 12.29 12.36
N GLY A 318 23.69 11.77 13.13
CA GLY A 318 24.43 10.56 12.80
C GLY A 318 23.54 9.32 12.70
N LEU A 319 22.65 9.11 13.67
CA LEU A 319 21.69 7.99 13.67
C LEU A 319 20.67 8.10 12.54
N THR A 320 20.21 9.31 12.25
CA THR A 320 19.30 9.56 11.11
C THR A 320 20.02 9.28 9.79
N GLY A 321 21.26 9.76 9.64
CA GLY A 321 22.11 9.48 8.47
C GLY A 321 22.41 7.99 8.29
N LEU A 322 22.72 7.28 9.38
CA LEU A 322 22.96 5.84 9.38
C LEU A 322 21.70 5.06 8.99
N SER A 323 20.54 5.47 9.50
CA SER A 323 19.25 4.86 9.15
C SER A 323 18.93 5.05 7.66
N VAL A 324 19.15 6.25 7.12
CA VAL A 324 18.96 6.53 5.68
C VAL A 324 19.98 5.77 4.83
N ALA A 325 21.24 5.69 5.26
CA ALA A 325 22.28 4.92 4.57
C ALA A 325 21.94 3.42 4.53
N ALA A 326 21.54 2.84 5.67
CA ALA A 326 21.10 1.45 5.77
C ALA A 326 19.85 1.17 4.92
N MET A 327 18.93 2.13 4.81
CA MET A 327 17.75 2.02 3.93
C MET A 327 18.14 2.10 2.43
N SER A 328 19.11 2.94 2.08
CA SER A 328 19.60 3.09 0.71
C SER A 328 20.43 1.90 0.21
N ALA A 329 21.17 1.23 1.09
CA ALA A 329 21.88 0.00 0.73
C ALA A 329 20.92 -1.10 0.22
N ARG A 330 19.63 -1.03 0.59
CA ARG A 330 18.61 -2.01 0.20
C ARG A 330 17.78 -1.58 -1.01
N THR A 331 17.88 -0.33 -1.46
CA THR A 331 17.07 0.18 -2.58
C THR A 331 17.88 1.14 -3.45
N PRO A 332 17.91 0.96 -4.79
CA PRO A 332 18.58 1.89 -5.69
C PRO A 332 17.77 3.20 -5.77
N VAL A 333 17.89 4.04 -4.75
CA VAL A 333 17.36 5.40 -4.74
C VAL A 333 18.48 6.32 -5.21
N THR A 334 18.17 7.17 -6.19
CA THR A 334 19.08 8.19 -6.73
C THR A 334 19.73 8.99 -5.59
N ALA A 335 21.05 9.10 -5.61
CA ALA A 335 21.95 9.59 -4.54
C ALA A 335 21.67 11.00 -3.96
N GLY A 336 20.67 11.72 -4.46
CA GLY A 336 20.38 13.11 -4.12
C GLY A 336 20.17 13.38 -2.62
N PRO A 337 19.29 12.68 -1.88
CA PRO A 337 18.98 13.03 -0.48
C PRO A 337 20.11 12.73 0.51
N LEU A 338 20.92 11.69 0.24
CA LEU A 338 22.01 11.23 1.10
C LEU A 338 23.20 12.18 1.14
N GLN A 339 23.48 12.87 0.04
CA GLN A 339 24.55 13.86 -0.01
C GLN A 339 24.28 15.06 0.91
N TRP A 340 23.00 15.42 1.12
CA TRP A 340 22.64 16.60 1.93
C TRP A 340 22.73 16.37 3.44
N SER A 341 22.44 15.16 3.95
CA SER A 341 22.54 14.88 5.38
C SER A 341 23.99 14.92 5.90
N GLY A 342 24.95 14.46 5.08
CA GLY A 342 26.38 14.56 5.41
C GLY A 342 26.85 16.02 5.47
N LEU A 343 26.39 16.85 4.53
CA LEU A 343 26.73 18.28 4.51
C LEU A 343 26.17 19.02 5.74
N ILE A 344 24.95 18.72 6.17
CA ILE A 344 24.36 19.34 7.37
C ILE A 344 25.18 18.99 8.62
N GLY A 345 25.61 17.73 8.78
CA GLY A 345 26.48 17.33 9.89
C GLY A 345 27.81 18.07 9.91
N VAL A 346 28.42 18.28 8.75
CA VAL A 346 29.65 19.08 8.60
C VAL A 346 29.42 20.54 8.99
N TRP A 347 28.32 21.15 8.54
CA TRP A 347 28.00 22.54 8.89
C TRP A 347 27.72 22.75 10.38
N VAL A 348 27.05 21.80 11.05
CA VAL A 348 26.84 21.85 12.50
C VAL A 348 28.17 21.72 13.25
N ALA A 349 29.07 20.83 12.80
CA ALA A 349 30.40 20.70 13.38
C ALA A 349 31.24 21.99 13.21
N ILE A 350 31.16 22.63 12.04
CA ILE A 350 31.83 23.92 11.77
C ILE A 350 31.25 25.03 12.65
N ALA A 351 29.92 25.08 12.81
CA ALA A 351 29.26 26.07 13.66
C ALA A 351 29.63 25.90 15.15
N ALA A 352 29.77 24.66 15.62
CA ALA A 352 30.22 24.35 16.98
C ALA A 352 31.70 24.74 17.22
N LEU A 353 32.53 24.71 16.18
CA LEU A 353 33.94 25.12 16.26
C LEU A 353 34.13 26.65 16.25
N ALA A 354 33.14 27.40 15.76
CA ALA A 354 33.19 28.86 15.75
C ALA A 354 32.92 29.41 17.15
N ARG A 355 33.99 29.74 17.91
CA ARG A 355 33.94 30.30 19.29
C ARG A 355 33.17 31.61 19.45
N ASN A 356 32.65 32.20 18.37
CA ASN A 356 31.95 33.47 18.41
C ASN A 356 30.43 33.18 18.39
N ALA A 357 29.73 33.56 19.47
CA ALA A 357 28.34 33.15 19.72
C ALA A 357 27.36 33.62 18.63
N TRP A 358 27.60 34.80 18.05
CA TRP A 358 26.69 35.38 17.05
C TRP A 358 26.71 34.65 15.68
N PRO A 359 27.88 34.43 15.03
CA PRO A 359 27.94 33.62 13.81
C PRO A 359 27.41 32.20 14.01
N ALA A 360 27.67 31.58 15.16
CA ALA A 360 27.16 30.25 15.48
C ALA A 360 25.63 30.23 15.53
N ALA A 361 25.00 31.19 16.21
CA ALA A 361 23.55 31.32 16.26
C ALA A 361 22.92 31.51 14.87
N LEU A 362 23.52 32.34 14.00
CA LEU A 362 23.06 32.52 12.63
C LEU A 362 23.14 31.23 11.80
N LEU A 363 24.24 30.48 11.93
CA LEU A 363 24.39 29.19 11.25
C LEU A 363 23.39 28.15 11.76
N ILE A 364 23.14 28.10 13.07
CA ILE A 364 22.14 27.21 13.66
C ILE A 364 20.73 27.57 13.16
N CYS A 365 20.39 28.86 13.12
CA CYS A 365 19.12 29.33 12.56
C CYS A 365 18.98 28.97 11.07
N ALA A 366 20.04 29.13 10.27
CA ALA A 366 20.04 28.72 8.87
C ALA A 366 19.86 27.20 8.71
N ALA A 367 20.53 26.40 9.55
CA ALA A 367 20.37 24.94 9.57
C ALA A 367 18.95 24.53 9.99
N ALA A 368 18.37 25.20 10.98
CA ALA A 368 16.99 24.97 11.41
C ALA A 368 16.00 25.27 10.27
N ALA A 369 16.17 26.40 9.58
CA ALA A 369 15.36 26.77 8.43
C ALA A 369 15.50 25.75 7.29
N ALA A 370 16.72 25.28 7.01
CA ALA A 370 16.96 24.24 6.01
C ALA A 370 16.23 22.93 6.36
N CYS A 371 16.29 22.50 7.62
CA CYS A 371 15.56 21.31 8.10
C CYS A 371 14.05 21.45 7.89
N LEU A 372 13.46 22.62 8.20
CA LEU A 372 12.04 22.86 7.96
C LEU A 372 11.69 22.82 6.46
N VAL A 373 12.53 23.37 5.59
CA VAL A 373 12.36 23.27 4.13
C VAL A 373 12.41 21.81 3.67
N PHE A 374 13.35 21.02 4.16
CA PHE A 374 13.45 19.59 3.86
C PHE A 374 12.26 18.79 4.38
N SER A 375 11.72 19.15 5.55
CA SER A 375 10.49 18.57 6.09
C SER A 375 9.31 18.79 5.14
N VAL A 376 9.07 20.03 4.72
CA VAL A 376 8.00 20.39 3.78
C VAL A 376 8.16 19.67 2.44
N ARG A 377 9.39 19.62 1.91
CA ARG A 377 9.67 18.91 0.65
C ARG A 377 9.42 17.41 0.79
N SER A 378 9.88 16.79 1.87
CA SER A 378 9.66 15.36 2.13
C SER A 378 8.18 15.03 2.29
N TYR A 379 7.43 15.89 2.97
CA TYR A 379 5.98 15.75 3.11
C TYR A 379 5.24 15.82 1.76
N ARG A 380 5.65 16.75 0.88
CA ARG A 380 5.11 16.82 -0.50
C ARG A 380 5.43 15.56 -1.29
N THR A 381 6.68 15.08 -1.23
CA THR A 381 7.07 13.82 -1.90
C THR A 381 6.32 12.61 -1.33
N ALA A 382 6.06 12.57 -0.02
CA ALA A 382 5.23 11.53 0.59
C ALA A 382 3.81 11.55 0.02
N THR A 383 3.21 12.73 -0.08
CA THR A 383 1.87 12.93 -0.67
C THR A 383 1.83 12.48 -2.13
N GLU A 384 2.82 12.86 -2.94
CA GLU A 384 2.91 12.42 -4.34
C GLU A 384 3.15 10.91 -4.46
N SER A 385 3.90 10.33 -3.52
CA SER A 385 4.12 8.89 -3.47
C SER A 385 2.83 8.14 -3.13
N VAL A 386 1.96 8.69 -2.28
CA VAL A 386 0.64 8.11 -1.97
C VAL A 386 -0.22 8.08 -3.23
N VAL A 387 -0.23 9.17 -4.00
CA VAL A 387 -0.96 9.24 -5.27
C VAL A 387 -0.48 8.16 -6.24
N ARG A 388 0.84 8.01 -6.41
CA ARG A 388 1.42 6.97 -7.29
C ARG A 388 1.11 5.57 -6.79
N TRP A 389 1.20 5.34 -5.48
CA TRP A 389 0.84 4.07 -4.86
C TRP A 389 -0.63 3.73 -5.11
N GLY A 390 -1.53 4.71 -4.98
CA GLY A 390 -2.94 4.54 -5.30
C GLY A 390 -3.20 4.19 -6.77
N GLN A 391 -2.47 4.81 -7.70
CA GLN A 391 -2.53 4.44 -9.13
C GLN A 391 -2.05 3.01 -9.37
N THR A 392 -1.00 2.56 -8.67
CA THR A 392 -0.55 1.17 -8.73
C THR A 392 -1.63 0.22 -8.21
N ILE A 393 -2.27 0.53 -7.07
CA ILE A 393 -3.37 -0.27 -6.54
C ILE A 393 -4.53 -0.33 -7.54
N GLU A 394 -4.93 0.81 -8.09
CA GLU A 394 -6.02 0.87 -9.07
C GLU A 394 -5.70 -0.01 -10.28
N ALA A 395 -4.51 0.11 -10.87
CA ALA A 395 -4.09 -0.76 -11.97
C ALA A 395 -4.07 -2.25 -11.58
N THR A 396 -3.64 -2.57 -10.36
CA THR A 396 -3.65 -3.94 -9.85
C THR A 396 -5.06 -4.49 -9.68
N VAL A 397 -5.99 -3.69 -9.14
CA VAL A 397 -7.41 -4.07 -9.04
C VAL A 397 -7.99 -4.25 -10.44
N ASP A 398 -7.74 -3.31 -11.35
CA ASP A 398 -8.20 -3.41 -12.74
C ASP A 398 -7.77 -4.74 -13.39
N LEU A 399 -6.54 -5.21 -13.13
CA LEU A 399 -6.03 -6.46 -13.69
C LEU A 399 -6.57 -7.72 -12.98
N HIS A 400 -6.66 -7.72 -11.65
CA HIS A 400 -6.86 -8.95 -10.86
C HIS A 400 -8.21 -9.05 -10.15
N ARG A 401 -9.12 -8.08 -10.36
CA ARG A 401 -10.41 -8.06 -9.66
C ARG A 401 -11.27 -9.30 -9.93
N LEU A 402 -11.26 -9.83 -11.15
CA LEU A 402 -12.02 -11.05 -11.47
C LEU A 402 -11.36 -12.30 -10.89
N ASP A 403 -10.03 -12.40 -10.96
CA ASP A 403 -9.27 -13.48 -10.32
C ASP A 403 -9.50 -13.50 -8.81
N MET A 404 -9.65 -12.32 -8.21
CA MET A 404 -10.02 -12.20 -6.80
C MET A 404 -11.44 -12.69 -6.50
N ILE A 405 -12.42 -12.43 -7.37
CA ILE A 405 -13.78 -12.99 -7.24
C ILE A 405 -13.72 -14.52 -7.31
N ASP A 406 -13.00 -15.06 -8.30
CA ASP A 406 -12.89 -16.50 -8.53
C ASP A 406 -12.16 -17.19 -7.36
N ALA A 407 -11.03 -16.64 -6.90
CA ALA A 407 -10.25 -17.19 -5.79
C ALA A 407 -11.03 -17.19 -4.46
N LEU A 408 -11.98 -16.26 -4.30
CA LEU A 408 -12.85 -16.19 -3.12
C LEU A 408 -14.11 -17.05 -3.26
N GLY A 409 -14.28 -17.75 -4.39
CA GLY A 409 -15.42 -18.61 -4.68
C GLY A 409 -16.73 -17.85 -4.88
N TRP A 410 -16.66 -16.58 -5.28
CA TRP A 410 -17.84 -15.80 -5.63
C TRP A 410 -18.22 -16.04 -7.09
N ARG A 411 -19.51 -15.86 -7.42
CA ARG A 411 -19.94 -15.90 -8.82
C ARG A 411 -19.32 -14.74 -9.59
N ARG A 412 -18.91 -14.98 -10.84
CA ARG A 412 -18.49 -13.89 -11.73
C ARG A 412 -19.64 -12.89 -11.94
N PRO A 413 -19.33 -11.58 -12.02
CA PRO A 413 -20.33 -10.56 -12.26
C PRO A 413 -20.88 -10.66 -13.69
N ARG A 414 -22.17 -10.36 -13.86
CA ARG A 414 -22.84 -10.34 -15.17
C ARG A 414 -22.60 -9.04 -15.93
N ASP A 415 -22.48 -7.95 -15.18
CA ASP A 415 -22.29 -6.59 -15.67
C ASP A 415 -21.56 -5.75 -14.60
N ALA A 416 -21.25 -4.50 -14.92
CA ALA A 416 -20.52 -3.60 -14.03
C ALA A 416 -21.30 -3.21 -12.76
N ALA A 417 -22.64 -3.17 -12.82
CA ALA A 417 -23.46 -2.86 -11.64
C ALA A 417 -23.45 -4.04 -10.66
N ASP A 418 -23.53 -5.25 -11.20
CA ASP A 418 -23.43 -6.50 -10.47
C ASP A 418 -22.03 -6.72 -9.86
N GLU A 419 -20.98 -6.39 -10.61
CA GLU A 419 -19.59 -6.35 -10.11
C GLU A 419 -19.45 -5.45 -8.89
N ARG A 420 -19.98 -4.22 -8.99
CA ARG A 420 -19.95 -3.27 -7.89
C ARG A 420 -20.74 -3.77 -6.68
N ALA A 421 -21.89 -4.41 -6.90
CA ALA A 421 -22.70 -5.00 -5.83
C ALA A 421 -21.95 -6.14 -5.11
N ILE A 422 -21.30 -7.04 -5.86
CA ILE A 422 -20.48 -8.13 -5.33
C ILE A 422 -19.34 -7.57 -4.46
N PHE A 423 -18.59 -6.60 -4.98
CA PHE A 423 -17.47 -6.02 -4.25
C PHE A 423 -17.89 -5.19 -3.03
N THR A 424 -19.04 -4.52 -3.09
CA THR A 424 -19.63 -3.84 -1.92
C THR A 424 -20.01 -4.85 -0.85
N ALA A 425 -20.67 -5.95 -1.24
CA ALA A 425 -21.04 -7.03 -0.32
C ALA A 425 -19.79 -7.68 0.29
N MET A 426 -18.77 -7.95 -0.52
CA MET A 426 -17.49 -8.52 -0.10
C MET A 426 -16.74 -7.61 0.88
N SER A 427 -16.69 -6.31 0.59
CA SER A 427 -16.04 -5.34 1.48
C SER A 427 -16.79 -5.22 2.82
N THR A 428 -18.12 -5.28 2.78
CA THR A 428 -18.98 -5.27 3.97
C THR A 428 -18.78 -6.54 4.80
N SER A 429 -18.77 -7.71 4.16
CA SER A 429 -18.57 -9.00 4.85
C SER A 429 -17.23 -9.04 5.58
N TYR A 430 -16.16 -8.54 4.95
CA TYR A 430 -14.85 -8.52 5.59
C TYR A 430 -14.69 -7.47 6.69
N ASN A 431 -15.37 -6.33 6.58
CA ASN A 431 -15.34 -5.31 7.63
C ASN A 431 -16.15 -5.73 8.86
N VAL A 432 -17.29 -6.42 8.68
CA VAL A 432 -18.20 -6.79 9.77
C VAL A 432 -17.94 -8.22 10.28
N GLY A 433 -17.18 -9.03 9.53
CA GLY A 433 -16.96 -10.46 9.84
C GLY A 433 -18.20 -11.32 9.60
N LEU A 434 -19.16 -10.84 8.80
CA LEU A 434 -20.38 -11.58 8.47
C LEU A 434 -20.20 -12.41 7.20
N PRO A 435 -20.78 -13.62 7.11
CA PRO A 435 -20.82 -14.37 5.86
C PRO A 435 -21.54 -13.56 4.79
N ALA A 436 -20.93 -13.49 3.61
CA ALA A 436 -21.41 -12.58 2.59
C ALA A 436 -22.68 -13.14 1.90
N PRO A 437 -23.75 -12.33 1.76
CA PRO A 437 -24.93 -12.76 1.02
C PRO A 437 -24.55 -13.00 -0.44
N GLY A 438 -24.72 -14.23 -0.92
CA GLY A 438 -24.36 -14.62 -2.28
C GLY A 438 -23.09 -15.47 -2.41
N GLN A 439 -22.41 -15.78 -1.30
CA GLN A 439 -21.41 -16.85 -1.23
C GLN A 439 -22.12 -18.23 -1.33
N ARG A 440 -22.83 -18.47 -2.42
CA ARG A 440 -23.21 -19.83 -2.79
C ARG A 440 -21.93 -20.48 -3.26
N ARG A 441 -21.57 -21.61 -2.63
CA ARG A 441 -20.51 -22.50 -3.12
C ARG A 441 -20.76 -22.69 -4.61
N TRP A 442 -19.89 -22.11 -5.44
CA TRP A 442 -19.93 -22.36 -6.86
C TRP A 442 -19.63 -23.85 -7.03
N GLU A 443 -20.68 -24.65 -7.18
CA GLU A 443 -20.54 -25.99 -7.72
C GLU A 443 -20.19 -25.79 -9.20
N PRO A 444 -19.06 -26.31 -9.70
CA PRO A 444 -18.74 -26.27 -11.11
C PRO A 444 -19.87 -26.95 -11.88
N SER A 445 -20.81 -26.15 -12.37
CA SER A 445 -21.88 -26.63 -13.23
C SER A 445 -21.25 -27.06 -14.54
N GLY A 446 -21.00 -28.37 -14.70
CA GLY A 446 -20.70 -29.06 -15.95
C GLY A 446 -19.63 -28.44 -16.86
N THR A 447 -18.60 -29.22 -17.19
CA THR A 447 -17.70 -28.96 -18.31
C THR A 447 -18.46 -28.36 -19.50
N PRO A 448 -18.16 -27.12 -19.95
CA PRO A 448 -18.78 -26.56 -21.13
C PRO A 448 -18.34 -27.40 -22.33
N GLU A 449 -19.28 -28.05 -23.01
CA GLU A 449 -19.02 -28.57 -24.35
C GLU A 449 -18.64 -27.38 -25.23
N LEU A 450 -17.37 -27.36 -25.65
CA LEU A 450 -16.87 -26.45 -26.68
C LEU A 450 -17.70 -26.68 -27.96
N PRO A 451 -18.40 -25.67 -28.52
CA PRO A 451 -18.96 -25.81 -29.85
C PRO A 451 -17.81 -25.95 -30.84
N ALA A 452 -17.70 -27.13 -31.43
CA ALA A 452 -16.95 -27.32 -32.66
C ALA A 452 -17.63 -26.49 -33.77
N SER A 453 -16.80 -25.84 -34.60
CA SER A 453 -17.17 -25.13 -35.84
C SER A 453 -17.42 -23.63 -35.72
N ALA A 454 -16.40 -22.84 -36.06
CA ALA A 454 -16.52 -21.61 -36.84
C ALA A 454 -15.14 -21.20 -37.39
N ALA A 455 -14.75 -21.81 -38.51
CA ALA A 455 -13.80 -21.20 -39.43
C ALA A 455 -14.63 -20.36 -40.42
N ASP A 456 -14.35 -19.06 -40.52
CA ASP A 456 -14.91 -18.24 -41.59
C ASP A 456 -13.84 -17.28 -42.14
N PRO A 457 -13.58 -17.26 -43.46
CA PRO A 457 -12.59 -16.39 -44.09
C PRO A 457 -13.27 -15.25 -44.85
N VAL A 458 -13.18 -14.01 -44.37
CA VAL A 458 -13.59 -12.83 -45.17
C VAL A 458 -12.64 -11.66 -44.92
N VAL A 459 -11.61 -11.56 -45.76
CA VAL A 459 -10.89 -10.31 -46.06
C VAL A 459 -10.68 -10.25 -47.57
N ALA A 460 -11.52 -9.48 -48.27
CA ALA A 460 -11.24 -9.03 -49.64
C ALA A 460 -12.07 -7.78 -50.00
N GLY A 461 -11.37 -6.72 -50.42
CA GLY A 461 -11.91 -5.45 -50.95
C GLY A 461 -11.98 -4.36 -49.87
N THR A 462 -11.44 -3.15 -50.01
CA THR A 462 -11.14 -2.36 -51.20
C THR A 462 -10.33 -1.14 -50.74
N PHE A 463 -9.15 -0.86 -51.29
CA PHE A 463 -8.62 0.52 -51.35
C PHE A 463 -7.61 0.60 -52.51
N ALA A 464 -8.13 1.02 -53.65
CA ALA A 464 -7.37 1.49 -54.80
C ALA A 464 -7.45 3.02 -54.83
N GLU A 465 -6.36 3.62 -55.33
CA GLU A 465 -6.14 5.01 -55.77
C GLU A 465 -5.24 5.90 -54.88
N LEU A 466 -4.10 6.26 -55.50
CA LEU A 466 -2.85 6.96 -55.12
C LEU A 466 -3.00 8.51 -55.10
N PRO A 467 -1.96 9.39 -54.95
CA PRO A 467 -0.51 9.21 -54.66
C PRO A 467 0.11 10.15 -53.58
N GLY A 468 1.21 9.71 -52.97
CA GLY A 468 2.12 10.56 -52.14
C GLY A 468 3.47 9.89 -51.83
N ARG A 469 3.88 8.93 -52.66
CA ARG A 469 4.94 7.96 -52.37
C ARG A 469 6.32 8.53 -52.70
N LEU A 470 7.02 9.03 -51.70
CA LEU A 470 8.47 8.81 -51.56
C LEU A 470 9.00 9.18 -50.17
N THR A 471 8.36 10.10 -49.45
CA THR A 471 8.72 10.42 -48.05
C THR A 471 8.05 9.48 -47.04
N GLU A 472 6.95 8.84 -47.44
CA GLU A 472 6.14 7.96 -46.59
C GLU A 472 6.61 6.51 -46.62
N SER A 473 7.27 6.03 -47.69
CA SER A 473 7.78 4.65 -47.75
C SER A 473 8.93 4.38 -46.78
N VAL A 474 9.78 5.37 -46.49
CA VAL A 474 10.85 5.22 -45.49
C VAL A 474 10.28 5.28 -44.06
N ARG A 475 9.28 6.16 -43.83
CA ARG A 475 8.59 6.26 -42.53
C ARG A 475 7.66 5.08 -42.27
N ALA A 476 7.01 4.53 -43.30
CA ALA A 476 6.17 3.35 -43.22
C ALA A 476 6.99 2.06 -43.11
N GLY A 477 8.15 1.94 -43.76
CA GLY A 477 9.03 0.79 -43.59
C GLY A 477 9.61 0.68 -42.18
N ILE A 478 9.98 1.82 -41.58
CA ILE A 478 10.41 1.86 -40.17
C ILE A 478 9.22 1.60 -39.24
N ARG A 479 8.01 2.08 -39.57
CA ARG A 479 6.82 1.92 -38.74
C ARG A 479 6.11 0.57 -38.92
N SER A 480 6.29 -0.15 -40.03
CA SER A 480 5.79 -1.52 -40.23
C SER A 480 6.77 -2.53 -39.65
N GLY A 481 8.08 -2.43 -39.93
CA GLY A 481 9.08 -3.33 -39.34
C GLY A 481 9.10 -3.22 -37.81
N LEU A 482 8.98 -2.00 -37.25
CA LEU A 482 8.95 -1.79 -35.80
C LEU A 482 7.58 -2.06 -35.16
N ARG A 483 6.55 -2.46 -35.92
CA ARG A 483 5.21 -2.77 -35.37
C ARG A 483 4.81 -4.22 -35.64
N GLU A 484 5.23 -4.78 -36.77
CA GLU A 484 5.05 -6.19 -37.14
C GLU A 484 6.06 -7.10 -36.45
N ASP A 485 7.30 -6.66 -36.22
CA ASP A 485 8.29 -7.49 -35.50
C ASP A 485 8.36 -7.17 -34.00
N LEU A 486 8.19 -5.89 -33.64
CA LEU A 486 8.29 -5.45 -32.25
C LEU A 486 7.06 -5.84 -31.43
N ALA A 487 5.83 -5.79 -31.99
CA ALA A 487 4.64 -6.13 -31.21
C ALA A 487 4.64 -7.62 -30.82
N PRO A 488 4.92 -8.60 -31.71
CA PRO A 488 5.05 -9.99 -31.31
C PRO A 488 6.28 -10.25 -30.45
N ALA A 489 7.37 -9.49 -30.58
CA ALA A 489 8.56 -9.64 -29.74
C ALA A 489 8.34 -9.06 -28.33
N VAL A 490 7.69 -7.91 -28.20
CA VAL A 490 7.27 -7.31 -26.93
C VAL A 490 6.19 -8.16 -26.31
N GLU A 491 5.19 -8.61 -27.06
CA GLU A 491 4.16 -9.51 -26.53
C GLU A 491 4.76 -10.84 -26.08
N ARG A 492 5.69 -11.45 -26.85
CA ARG A 492 6.43 -12.63 -26.38
C ARG A 492 7.24 -12.33 -25.13
N SER A 493 8.03 -11.26 -25.12
CA SER A 493 8.85 -10.89 -23.97
C SER A 493 8.00 -10.54 -22.74
N LEU A 494 6.85 -9.89 -22.91
CA LEU A 494 5.91 -9.55 -21.85
C LEU A 494 5.17 -10.79 -21.38
N ARG A 495 4.77 -11.68 -22.29
CA ARG A 495 4.15 -12.97 -21.97
C ARG A 495 5.13 -13.90 -21.26
N ASP A 496 6.39 -13.92 -21.66
CA ASP A 496 7.48 -14.68 -21.03
C ASP A 496 7.82 -14.08 -19.66
N SER A 497 7.81 -12.74 -19.53
CA SER A 497 8.00 -12.04 -18.25
C SER A 497 6.82 -12.21 -17.30
N LEU A 498 5.59 -12.25 -17.81
CA LEU A 498 4.36 -12.38 -17.01
C LEU A 498 4.06 -13.83 -16.63
N ARG A 499 4.38 -14.81 -17.48
CA ARG A 499 4.18 -16.23 -17.18
C ARG A 499 5.29 -16.83 -16.32
N GLY A 500 6.44 -16.15 -16.23
CA GLY A 500 7.63 -16.68 -15.59
C GLY A 500 8.27 -17.81 -16.42
N PRO A 501 9.41 -18.35 -15.95
CA PRO A 501 10.06 -19.46 -16.63
C PRO A 501 9.12 -20.68 -16.68
N VAL A 502 8.96 -21.28 -17.87
CA VAL A 502 8.11 -22.47 -18.07
C VAL A 502 8.53 -23.59 -17.13
N LEU A 503 7.69 -23.93 -16.17
CA LEU A 503 7.92 -24.99 -15.19
C LEU A 503 8.07 -26.36 -15.86
N ASP A 504 8.64 -27.33 -15.17
CA ASP A 504 8.76 -28.72 -15.61
C ASP A 504 7.65 -29.55 -14.98
N ASN A 505 6.99 -30.40 -15.78
CA ASN A 505 5.89 -31.26 -15.31
C ASN A 505 6.39 -32.28 -14.29
N TYR A 506 5.56 -32.58 -13.29
CA TYR A 506 5.83 -33.58 -12.27
C TYR A 506 4.51 -34.11 -11.68
N ASP A 507 4.42 -35.42 -11.45
CA ASP A 507 3.28 -36.04 -10.77
C ASP A 507 3.84 -37.03 -9.73
N GLY A 508 3.75 -36.66 -8.46
CA GLY A 508 4.29 -37.44 -7.35
C GLY A 508 3.87 -36.86 -6.00
N HIS A 509 4.69 -37.08 -4.99
CA HIS A 509 4.46 -36.71 -3.60
C HIS A 509 5.69 -36.01 -3.02
N LEU A 510 5.43 -35.01 -2.19
CA LEU A 510 6.39 -34.45 -1.25
C LEU A 510 6.14 -35.11 0.10
N SER A 511 7.17 -35.70 0.69
CA SER A 511 7.06 -36.40 1.96
C SER A 511 8.16 -35.98 2.91
N ILE A 512 7.83 -35.91 4.20
CA ILE A 512 8.76 -35.55 5.27
C ILE A 512 8.74 -36.59 6.37
N ALA A 513 9.93 -37.07 6.72
CA ALA A 513 10.17 -37.96 7.84
C ALA A 513 11.22 -37.34 8.76
N LEU A 514 11.05 -37.53 10.06
CA LEU A 514 12.03 -37.14 11.07
C LEU A 514 12.69 -38.41 11.61
N LEU A 515 14.02 -38.45 11.64
CA LEU A 515 14.78 -39.61 12.09
C LEU A 515 15.60 -39.26 13.34
N ASP A 516 15.67 -40.21 14.28
CA ASP A 516 16.53 -40.18 15.47
C ASP A 516 17.47 -41.40 15.42
N ASP A 517 18.74 -41.15 15.14
CA ASP A 517 19.76 -42.19 14.92
C ASP A 517 19.30 -43.26 13.91
N GLY A 518 18.71 -42.80 12.79
CA GLY A 518 18.17 -43.65 11.72
C GLY A 518 16.80 -44.26 11.98
N ASN A 519 16.22 -44.11 13.18
CA ASN A 519 14.88 -44.59 13.50
C ASN A 519 13.83 -43.52 13.21
N VAL A 520 12.73 -43.88 12.56
CA VAL A 520 11.64 -42.93 12.28
C VAL A 520 11.00 -42.48 13.59
N VAL A 521 10.96 -41.16 13.80
CA VAL A 521 10.20 -40.51 14.85
C VAL A 521 8.75 -40.39 14.36
N PRO A 522 7.76 -40.97 15.07
CA PRO A 522 6.37 -40.87 14.66
C PRO A 522 5.90 -39.42 14.59
N ILE A 523 5.24 -39.09 13.48
CA ILE A 523 4.60 -37.80 13.27
C ILE A 523 3.09 -38.05 13.28
N SER A 524 2.34 -37.34 14.13
CA SER A 524 0.88 -37.47 14.17
C SER A 524 0.20 -36.87 12.93
N ASP A 525 -1.06 -37.22 12.72
CA ASP A 525 -1.87 -36.75 11.57
C ASP A 525 -2.00 -35.20 11.50
N ASP A 526 -1.82 -34.51 12.63
CA ASP A 526 -1.81 -33.04 12.70
C ASP A 526 -0.44 -32.43 12.41
N GLY A 527 0.54 -33.27 12.08
CA GLY A 527 1.91 -32.88 11.77
C GLY A 527 2.78 -32.58 12.97
N THR A 528 2.47 -33.15 14.15
CA THR A 528 3.29 -32.96 15.35
C THR A 528 4.24 -34.14 15.56
N ALA A 529 5.52 -33.86 15.80
CA ALA A 529 6.54 -34.83 16.17
C ALA A 529 7.05 -34.55 17.58
N SER A 530 7.11 -35.59 18.41
CA SER A 530 7.68 -35.48 19.76
C SER A 530 9.20 -35.59 19.71
N VAL A 531 9.90 -34.53 20.12
CA VAL A 531 11.36 -34.46 20.14
C VAL A 531 11.88 -34.19 21.55
N ARG A 532 13.16 -34.49 21.78
CA ARG A 532 13.91 -34.10 22.97
C ARG A 532 14.79 -32.92 22.62
N TRP A 533 14.67 -31.84 23.38
CA TRP A 533 15.49 -30.65 23.13
C TRP A 533 16.96 -30.95 23.39
N GLY A 534 17.83 -30.51 22.47
CA GLY A 534 19.27 -30.73 22.50
C GLY A 534 19.76 -32.02 21.84
N ASP A 535 18.88 -32.98 21.56
CA ASP A 535 19.22 -34.14 20.73
C ASP A 535 19.27 -33.71 19.24
N THR A 536 19.99 -34.47 18.41
CA THR A 536 20.14 -34.17 16.97
C THR A 536 19.29 -35.13 16.17
N TYR A 537 18.39 -34.56 15.37
CA TYR A 537 17.48 -35.27 14.49
C TYR A 537 17.90 -35.08 13.03
N GLU A 538 17.46 -35.98 12.17
CA GLU A 538 17.62 -35.88 10.73
C GLU A 538 16.25 -35.71 10.06
N LEU A 539 16.01 -34.55 9.45
CA LEU A 539 14.82 -34.34 8.63
C LEU A 539 15.11 -34.81 7.20
N SER A 540 14.41 -35.85 6.77
CA SER A 540 14.45 -36.38 5.41
C SER A 540 13.26 -35.84 4.62
N VAL A 541 13.55 -35.08 3.57
CA VAL A 541 12.56 -34.55 2.62
C VAL A 541 12.67 -35.34 1.33
N VAL A 542 11.65 -36.14 1.01
CA VAL A 542 11.62 -37.01 -0.16
C VAL A 542 10.63 -36.48 -1.20
N ILE A 543 11.07 -36.36 -2.44
CA ILE A 543 10.23 -36.05 -3.60
C ILE A 543 10.27 -37.26 -4.53
N GLY A 544 9.15 -37.96 -4.69
CA GLY A 544 9.08 -39.22 -5.44
C GLY A 544 7.68 -39.53 -5.97
N PRO A 545 7.54 -40.56 -6.82
CA PRO A 545 6.23 -40.96 -7.36
C PRO A 545 5.26 -41.43 -6.27
N ASP A 546 5.77 -42.15 -5.27
CA ASP A 546 4.99 -42.77 -4.21
C ASP A 546 5.10 -41.99 -2.89
N SER A 547 4.04 -42.08 -2.08
CA SER A 547 4.08 -41.65 -0.68
C SER A 547 4.73 -42.76 0.15
N PRO A 548 5.83 -42.50 0.87
CA PRO A 548 6.27 -43.42 1.92
C PRO A 548 5.20 -43.52 3.02
N ASP A 549 5.14 -44.67 3.69
CA ASP A 549 4.21 -44.92 4.80
C ASP A 549 4.64 -44.20 6.09
N ASP A 550 5.93 -43.86 6.18
CA ASP A 550 6.57 -43.29 7.36
C ASP A 550 6.71 -41.77 7.22
N GLY A 551 5.71 -41.01 7.69
CA GLY A 551 5.77 -39.54 7.80
C GLY A 551 4.52 -38.80 7.32
N ILE A 552 4.66 -37.49 7.06
CA ILE A 552 3.60 -36.69 6.43
C ILE A 552 3.90 -36.60 4.94
N SER A 553 2.89 -36.78 4.10
CA SER A 553 3.00 -36.57 2.65
C SER A 553 1.89 -35.69 2.11
N ALA A 554 2.19 -35.00 1.01
CA ALA A 554 1.20 -34.30 0.21
C ALA A 554 1.48 -34.49 -1.29
N PRO A 555 0.43 -34.54 -2.13
CA PRO A 555 0.61 -34.63 -3.56
C PRO A 555 1.32 -33.38 -4.10
N LEU A 556 2.24 -33.61 -5.03
CA LEU A 556 2.99 -32.58 -5.77
C LEU A 556 2.72 -32.79 -7.26
N ARG A 557 1.75 -32.02 -7.80
CA ARG A 557 1.27 -32.16 -9.18
C ARG A 557 1.46 -30.88 -9.97
N LEU A 558 2.30 -30.92 -10.99
CA LEU A 558 2.60 -29.84 -11.90
C LEU A 558 2.24 -30.26 -13.32
N ARG A 559 1.31 -29.53 -13.92
CA ARG A 559 0.79 -29.76 -15.28
C ARG A 559 0.91 -28.50 -16.11
N GLY A 560 1.08 -28.66 -17.42
CA GLY A 560 1.20 -27.54 -18.38
C GLY A 560 2.60 -26.94 -18.49
N GLY A 561 3.58 -27.54 -17.83
CA GLY A 561 5.01 -27.31 -18.00
C GLY A 561 5.62 -28.15 -19.13
N ARG A 562 6.95 -28.23 -19.14
CA ARG A 562 7.76 -29.04 -20.06
C ARG A 562 8.05 -30.41 -19.45
N ASP A 563 7.91 -31.47 -20.24
CA ASP A 563 8.35 -32.79 -19.84
C ASP A 563 9.89 -32.88 -19.93
N THR A 564 10.51 -33.31 -18.84
CA THR A 564 11.97 -33.45 -18.71
C THR A 564 12.27 -34.80 -18.04
N PRO A 565 13.36 -35.49 -18.42
CA PRO A 565 13.76 -36.73 -17.75
C PRO A 565 14.20 -36.52 -16.28
N GLN A 566 14.48 -35.27 -15.90
CA GLN A 566 14.93 -34.89 -14.55
C GLN A 566 14.38 -33.51 -14.21
N VAL A 567 13.74 -33.41 -13.05
CA VAL A 567 13.13 -32.18 -12.54
C VAL A 567 13.93 -31.66 -11.35
N THR A 568 14.42 -30.41 -11.43
CA THR A 568 15.13 -29.77 -10.32
C THR A 568 14.16 -29.01 -9.42
N PHE A 569 14.14 -29.33 -8.14
CA PHE A 569 13.40 -28.62 -7.10
C PHE A 569 14.34 -27.86 -6.16
N GLU A 570 13.84 -26.78 -5.59
CA GLU A 570 14.45 -26.00 -4.51
C GLU A 570 13.70 -26.30 -3.21
N VAL A 571 14.39 -26.84 -2.21
CA VAL A 571 13.84 -27.16 -0.90
C VAL A 571 14.38 -26.15 0.13
N THR A 572 13.48 -25.45 0.81
CA THR A 572 13.80 -24.51 1.89
C THR A 572 13.11 -24.96 3.18
N ILE A 573 13.81 -24.90 4.31
CA ILE A 573 13.23 -25.15 5.64
C ILE A 573 13.18 -23.82 6.39
N GLU A 574 11.97 -23.34 6.67
CA GLU A 574 11.71 -22.13 7.44
C GLU A 574 11.18 -22.50 8.84
N SER A 575 11.51 -21.70 9.87
CA SER A 575 11.07 -21.95 11.25
C SER A 575 10.94 -20.64 12.04
N ASP A 576 10.13 -20.62 13.11
CA ASP A 576 10.17 -19.54 14.10
C ASP A 576 11.45 -19.54 14.93
N VAL A 577 12.06 -20.70 15.13
CA VAL A 577 13.35 -20.81 15.80
C VAL A 577 14.46 -20.54 14.77
N PRO A 578 15.25 -19.46 14.92
CA PRO A 578 16.27 -19.08 13.92
C PRO A 578 17.28 -20.19 13.62
N ASP A 579 17.66 -20.98 14.63
CA ASP A 579 18.67 -22.04 14.52
C ASP A 579 18.17 -23.27 13.72
N LEU A 580 16.85 -23.41 13.56
CA LEU A 580 16.25 -24.47 12.75
C LEU A 580 16.06 -24.08 11.28
N ARG A 581 16.34 -22.82 10.90
CA ARG A 581 16.23 -22.36 9.51
C ARG A 581 17.38 -22.89 8.68
N GLN A 582 17.08 -23.40 7.49
CA GLN A 582 18.08 -23.97 6.60
C GLN A 582 18.10 -23.21 5.27
N ALA A 583 19.29 -23.03 4.72
CA ALA A 583 19.45 -22.46 3.39
C ALA A 583 18.79 -23.36 2.34
N THR A 584 18.32 -22.74 1.24
CA THR A 584 17.75 -23.47 0.12
C THR A 584 18.74 -24.49 -0.45
N ARG A 585 18.30 -25.73 -0.63
CA ARG A 585 19.05 -26.80 -1.30
C ARG A 585 18.34 -27.21 -2.57
N THR A 586 19.09 -27.57 -3.59
CA THR A 586 18.54 -28.07 -4.86
C THR A 586 18.50 -29.59 -4.86
N VAL A 587 17.43 -30.16 -5.42
CA VAL A 587 17.18 -31.61 -5.50
C VAL A 587 16.81 -31.95 -6.92
N ASP A 588 17.60 -32.78 -7.57
CA ASP A 588 17.28 -33.25 -8.91
C ASP A 588 16.57 -34.60 -8.82
N VAL A 589 15.32 -34.63 -9.26
CA VAL A 589 14.44 -35.81 -9.19
C VAL A 589 14.33 -36.43 -10.59
N PRO A 590 14.93 -37.61 -10.83
CA PRO A 590 14.74 -38.33 -12.08
C PRO A 590 13.27 -38.75 -12.26
N ALA A 591 12.78 -38.73 -13.49
CA ALA A 591 11.40 -39.13 -13.78
C ALA A 591 11.12 -40.57 -13.28
N GLY A 592 10.12 -40.72 -12.42
CA GLY A 592 9.71 -42.00 -11.86
C GLY A 592 10.62 -42.56 -10.75
N GLN A 593 11.60 -41.80 -10.24
CA GLN A 593 12.44 -42.21 -9.11
C GLN A 593 12.35 -41.19 -7.97
N PRO A 594 12.42 -41.61 -6.70
CA PRO A 594 12.49 -40.69 -5.58
C PRO A 594 13.89 -40.07 -5.46
N ALA A 595 13.95 -38.83 -5.01
CA ALA A 595 15.18 -38.21 -4.52
C ALA A 595 14.93 -37.60 -3.13
N ALA A 596 15.96 -37.61 -2.28
CA ALA A 596 15.86 -37.17 -0.89
C ALA A 596 16.88 -36.08 -0.56
N VAL A 597 16.49 -35.15 0.31
CA VAL A 597 17.39 -34.25 1.00
C VAL A 597 17.28 -34.47 2.50
N THR A 598 18.42 -34.80 3.07
CA THR A 598 18.63 -34.93 4.51
C THR A 598 19.17 -33.62 5.09
N VAL A 599 18.57 -33.16 6.19
CA VAL A 599 19.08 -32.02 6.96
C VAL A 599 19.11 -32.34 8.45
N ALA A 600 20.26 -32.11 9.08
CA ALA A 600 20.39 -32.23 10.52
C ALA A 600 19.67 -31.06 11.22
N LEU A 601 18.83 -31.39 12.19
CA LEU A 601 18.13 -30.46 13.06
C LEU A 601 18.62 -30.68 14.49
N THR A 602 19.19 -29.66 15.12
CA THR A 602 19.52 -29.68 16.55
C THR A 602 18.63 -28.67 17.27
N PRO A 603 17.38 -29.06 17.58
CA PRO A 603 16.44 -28.17 18.24
C PRO A 603 16.94 -27.80 19.64
N ALA A 604 17.47 -26.58 19.79
CA ALA A 604 17.81 -26.01 21.08
C ALA A 604 16.54 -25.78 21.89
N ALA A 605 16.59 -25.98 23.22
CA ALA A 605 15.47 -25.73 24.11
C ALA A 605 14.95 -24.30 23.89
N PRO A 606 13.81 -24.11 23.22
CA PRO A 606 13.32 -22.78 22.97
C PRO A 606 12.84 -22.23 24.32
N GLY A 607 12.78 -20.91 24.46
CA GLY A 607 11.96 -20.32 25.52
C GLY A 607 10.48 -20.73 25.42
N ALA A 608 10.08 -21.31 24.29
CA ALA A 608 8.78 -21.92 24.01
C ALA A 608 8.85 -23.45 24.02
N SER A 609 7.76 -24.12 24.38
CA SER A 609 7.67 -25.59 24.42
C SER A 609 7.51 -26.25 23.06
N THR A 610 7.34 -25.47 21.98
CA THR A 610 7.07 -25.93 20.62
C THR A 610 7.86 -25.11 19.61
N ALA A 611 8.21 -25.73 18.48
CA ALA A 611 8.82 -25.06 17.33
C ALA A 611 8.09 -25.49 16.05
N TRP A 612 7.78 -24.56 15.15
CA TRP A 612 7.19 -24.92 13.85
C TRP A 612 8.23 -24.89 12.74
N LEU A 613 8.09 -25.77 11.76
CA LEU A 613 8.88 -25.82 10.55
C LEU A 613 7.96 -25.87 9.33
N TRP A 614 8.29 -25.08 8.31
CA TRP A 614 7.73 -25.21 6.98
C TRP A 614 8.78 -25.75 6.02
N VAL A 615 8.49 -26.90 5.42
CA VAL A 615 9.27 -27.45 4.32
C VAL A 615 8.63 -26.98 3.03
N ARG A 616 9.27 -26.00 2.39
CA ARG A 616 8.81 -25.40 1.15
C ARG A 616 9.55 -26.00 -0.03
N VAL A 617 8.81 -26.47 -1.02
CA VAL A 617 9.34 -26.94 -2.30
C VAL A 617 8.96 -25.96 -3.39
N ALA A 618 9.97 -25.49 -4.12
CA ALA A 618 9.84 -24.55 -5.22
C ALA A 618 10.51 -25.09 -6.48
N GLN A 619 10.15 -24.53 -7.64
CA GLN A 619 10.82 -24.79 -8.90
C GLN A 619 11.04 -23.45 -9.60
N ARG A 620 12.31 -23.13 -9.91
CA ARG A 620 12.72 -21.87 -10.54
C ARG A 620 12.15 -20.64 -9.83
N GLY A 621 12.22 -20.65 -8.50
CA GLY A 621 11.71 -19.58 -7.63
C GLY A 621 10.19 -19.57 -7.39
N HIS A 622 9.40 -20.42 -8.05
CA HIS A 622 7.96 -20.52 -7.80
C HIS A 622 7.66 -21.59 -6.75
N THR A 623 6.92 -21.27 -5.69
CA THR A 623 6.53 -22.24 -4.65
C THR A 623 5.46 -23.19 -5.17
N MET A 624 5.73 -24.49 -5.12
CA MET A 624 4.86 -25.55 -5.64
C MET A 624 4.04 -26.19 -4.53
N GLN A 625 4.67 -26.47 -3.39
CA GLN A 625 4.03 -27.10 -2.24
C GLN A 625 4.73 -26.69 -0.94
N SER A 626 3.99 -26.74 0.17
CA SER A 626 4.55 -26.52 1.51
C SER A 626 3.93 -27.52 2.49
N LEU A 627 4.77 -28.14 3.32
CA LEU A 627 4.34 -28.97 4.44
C LEU A 627 4.72 -28.32 5.77
N GLU A 628 3.82 -28.42 6.74
CA GLU A 628 4.04 -27.95 8.12
C GLU A 628 4.42 -29.13 9.01
N LEU A 629 5.40 -28.91 9.89
CA LEU A 629 5.83 -29.85 10.91
C LEU A 629 5.98 -29.09 12.23
N THR A 630 5.30 -29.54 13.28
CA THR A 630 5.45 -28.99 14.62
C THR A 630 6.32 -29.93 15.45
N LEU A 631 7.38 -29.42 16.05
CA LEU A 631 8.19 -30.15 17.01
C LEU A 631 7.69 -29.82 18.42
N ASP A 632 7.14 -30.82 19.11
CA ASP A 632 6.74 -30.71 20.52
C ASP A 632 7.80 -31.33 21.43
N GLY A 633 8.27 -30.53 22.38
CA GLY A 633 9.47 -30.84 23.14
C GLY A 633 9.20 -31.52 24.47
N THR A 634 9.63 -32.77 24.60
CA THR A 634 9.46 -33.56 25.83
C THR A 634 10.71 -33.54 26.71
N GLY A 635 10.83 -32.49 27.53
CA GLY A 635 11.84 -32.39 28.58
C GLY A 635 13.27 -32.09 28.08
N ALA A 636 14.02 -31.30 28.85
CA ALA A 636 15.46 -31.14 28.63
C ALA A 636 16.20 -32.29 29.32
N ARG A 637 17.23 -32.86 28.67
CA ARG A 637 18.23 -33.71 29.35
C ARG A 637 18.82 -32.87 30.49
N ARG A 638 18.57 -33.28 31.73
CA ARG A 638 19.13 -32.62 32.93
C ARG A 638 20.63 -32.77 32.98
#